data_AF-A0A4Y4B5G5-F1
#
_entry.id   AF-A0A4Y4B5G5-F1
#
_cell.length_a   1.000
_cell.length_b   1.000
_cell.length_c   1.000
_cell.angle_alpha   90.00
_cell.angle_beta   90.00
_cell.angle_gamma   90.00
#
_symmetry.space_group_name_H-M   'P 1'
#
loop_
_entity.id
_entity.type
_entity.pdbx_description
1 polymer ?
#
loop_
_entity_poly.entity_id
_entity_poly.type
_entity_poly.pdbx_seq_one_letter_code
_entity_poly.pdbx_strand_id
1 'polypeptide(L)' 'MLYITHDLATARHFSDEIMVLYKGDVVERGPADEVILNPQHEYTRTLLGAAPEPDNLGRLRDEVRAELGIAH' A
#
# COMPACT_ATOMS: atom_id res chain seq x y z
N MET A 1 -13.69 14.77 -3.90
CA MET A 1 -14.18 13.44 -3.49
C MET A 1 -13.45 13.05 -2.22
N LEU A 2 -14.12 12.45 -1.24
CA LEU A 2 -13.46 11.96 -0.03
C LEU A 2 -13.55 10.44 -0.02
N TYR A 3 -12.39 9.78 -0.07
CA TYR A 3 -12.25 8.34 -0.03
C TYR A 3 -11.57 7.95 1.29
N ILE A 4 -12.14 6.98 2.02
CA ILE A 4 -11.64 6.53 3.32
C ILE A 4 -11.37 5.04 3.22
N THR A 5 -10.14 4.64 3.52
CA THR A 5 -9.71 3.24 3.53
C THR A 5 -8.60 3.04 4.56
N HIS A 6 -8.35 1.79 4.93
CA HIS A 6 -7.19 1.38 5.70
C HIS A 6 -6.04 0.88 4.81
N ASP A 7 -6.30 0.67 3.52
CA ASP A 7 -5.30 0.23 2.55
C ASP A 7 -4.74 1.42 1.77
N LEU A 8 -3.49 1.78 2.11
CA LEU A 8 -2.74 2.87 1.49
C LEU A 8 -2.41 2.61 0.02
N ALA A 9 -2.24 1.35 -0.41
CA ALA A 9 -1.91 1.02 -1.80
C ALA A 9 -3.08 1.35 -2.73
N THR A 10 -4.29 0.99 -2.31
CA THR A 10 -5.53 1.35 -3.00
C THR A 10 -5.75 2.86 -2.95
N ALA A 11 -5.53 3.53 -1.81
CA ALA A 11 -5.73 4.97 -1.67
C ALA A 11 -4.95 5.80 -2.72
N ARG A 12 -3.72 5.38 -3.04
CA ARG A 12 -2.88 6.01 -4.08
C ARG A 12 -3.52 6.07 -5.46
N HIS A 13 -4.31 5.06 -5.82
CA HIS A 13 -4.88 4.95 -7.16
C HIS A 13 -6.14 5.80 -7.34
N PHE A 14 -6.77 6.20 -6.24
CA PHE A 14 -8.05 6.90 -6.24
C PHE A 14 -7.97 8.35 -5.71
N SER A 15 -6.81 8.77 -5.18
CA SER A 15 -6.67 10.05 -4.49
C SER A 15 -5.44 10.82 -4.97
N ASP A 16 -5.58 12.13 -5.18
CA ASP A 16 -4.46 13.04 -5.46
C ASP A 16 -3.64 13.35 -4.20
N GLU A 17 -4.31 13.50 -3.05
CA GLU A 17 -3.72 13.70 -1.73
C GLU A 17 -4.16 12.58 -0.77
N ILE A 18 -3.27 12.23 0.17
CA ILE A 18 -3.54 11.28 1.25
C ILE A 18 -3.36 11.99 2.60
N MET A 19 -4.25 11.69 3.54
CA MET A 19 -4.17 12.11 4.94
C MET A 19 -4.25 10.87 5.83
N VAL A 20 -3.24 10.68 6.69
CA VAL A 20 -3.17 9.57 7.64
C VAL A 20 -3.60 10.08 9.01
N LEU A 21 -4.60 9.41 9.58
CA LEU A 21 -5.11 9.66 10.92
C LEU A 21 -4.66 8.55 11.86
N TYR A 22 -4.21 8.92 13.05
CA TYR A 22 -3.91 8.00 14.14
C TYR A 22 -4.39 8.57 15.46
N LYS A 23 -5.24 7.81 16.19
CA LYS A 23 -5.79 8.20 17.50
C LYS A 23 -6.47 9.58 17.53
N GLY A 24 -7.05 10.00 16.40
CA GLY A 24 -7.74 11.29 16.28
C GLY A 24 -6.87 12.43 15.77
N ASP A 25 -5.57 12.21 15.59
CA ASP A 25 -4.64 13.22 15.09
C ASP A 25 -4.23 12.93 13.65
N VAL A 26 -4.07 14.00 12.86
CA VAL A 26 -3.44 13.93 11.54
C VAL A 26 -1.94 13.80 11.73
N VAL A 27 -1.42 12.61 11.45
CA VAL A 27 0.00 12.30 11.65
C VAL A 27 0.83 12.49 10.39
N GLU A 28 0.20 12.45 9.22
CA GLU A 28 0.85 12.70 7.93
C GLU A 28 -0.17 13.16 6.90
N ARG A 29 0.22 14.09 6.01
CA ARG A 29 -0.60 14.55 4.90
C ARG A 29 0.29 15.04 3.77
N GLY A 30 -0.04 14.69 2.54
CA GLY A 30 0.65 15.19 1.36
C GLY A 30 0.15 14.56 0.06
N PRO A 31 0.85 14.82 -1.07
CA PRO A 31 0.60 14.13 -2.33
C PRO A 31 0.62 12.62 -2.14
N ALA A 32 -0.30 11.91 -2.80
CA ALA A 32 -0.44 10.46 -2.63
C ALA A 32 0.88 9.71 -2.88
N ASP A 33 1.63 10.09 -3.91
CA ASP A 33 2.93 9.48 -4.21
C ASP A 33 3.97 9.74 -3.11
N GLU A 34 3.98 10.91 -2.48
CA GLU A 34 4.94 11.24 -1.43
C GLU A 34 4.67 10.47 -0.14
N VAL A 35 3.40 10.40 0.28
CA VAL A 35 2.97 9.65 1.49
C VAL A 35 3.24 8.14 1.35
N ILE A 36 3.21 7.62 0.12
CA ILE A 36 3.41 6.19 -0.15
C ILE A 36 4.87 5.83 -0.39
N LEU A 37 5.58 6.61 -1.21
CA LEU A 37 6.96 6.29 -1.64
C LEU A 37 8.02 6.83 -0.67
N ASN A 38 7.70 7.90 0.06
CA ASN A 38 8.60 8.53 1.02
C ASN A 38 7.86 8.88 2.33
N PRO A 39 7.26 7.88 3.02
CA PRO A 39 6.53 8.10 4.26
C PRO A 39 7.43 8.67 5.35
N GLN A 40 7.04 9.81 5.92
CA GLN A 40 7.81 10.47 6.98
C GLN A 40 7.45 9.96 8.37
N HIS A 41 6.17 9.62 8.62
CA HIS A 41 5.72 9.20 9.93
C HIS A 41 5.88 7.69 10.12
N GLU A 42 6.34 7.27 11.31
CA GLU A 42 6.58 5.85 11.64
C GLU A 42 5.31 5.00 11.51
N TYR A 43 4.16 5.56 11.91
CA TYR A 43 2.88 4.89 11.76
C TYR A 43 2.51 4.65 10.29
N THR A 44 2.74 5.61 9.41
CA THR A 44 2.50 5.45 7.96
C THR A 44 3.37 4.34 7.38
N ARG A 45 4.64 4.25 7.81
CA ARG A 45 5.54 3.14 7.44
C ARG A 45 5.02 1.79 7.90
N THR A 46 4.51 1.73 9.13
CA THR A 46 3.90 0.50 9.68
C THR A 46 2.68 0.07 8.87
N LEU A 47 1.81 1.01 8.50
CA LEU A 47 0.66 0.74 7.66
C LEU A 47 1.06 0.22 6.28
N LEU A 48 2.08 0.81 5.66
CA LEU A 48 2.60 0.37 4.36
C LEU A 48 3.22 -1.03 4.43
N GLY A 49 3.98 -1.34 5.49
CA GLY A 49 4.57 -2.65 5.69
C GLY A 49 3.56 -3.75 6.02
N ALA A 50 2.35 -3.39 6.45
CA ALA A 50 1.25 -4.33 6.67
C ALA A 50 0.47 -4.63 5.39
N ALA A 51 0.65 -3.85 4.32
CA ALA A 51 0.02 -4.12 3.04
C ALA A 51 0.70 -5.33 2.37
N PRO A 52 -0.06 -6.21 1.69
CA PRO A 52 0.53 -7.30 0.92
C PRO A 52 1.42 -6.71 -0.18
N GLU A 53 2.71 -7.05 -0.15
CA GLU A 53 3.65 -6.56 -1.17
C GLU A 53 3.16 -6.99 -2.57
N PRO A 54 3.04 -6.05 -3.54
CA PRO A 54 2.65 -6.40 -4.90
C PRO A 54 3.62 -7.41 -5.55
N ASP A 55 4.88 -7.46 -5.11
CA ASP A 55 5.88 -8.42 -5.56
C ASP A 55 5.58 -9.85 -5.09
N ASN A 56 4.92 -10.02 -3.94
CA ASN A 56 4.50 -11.34 -3.46
C ASN A 56 3.41 -11.96 -4.36
N LEU A 57 2.62 -11.16 -5.07
CA LEU A 57 1.66 -11.69 -6.05
C LEU A 57 2.34 -12.26 -7.29
N GLY A 58 3.48 -11.67 -7.70
CA GLY A 58 4.34 -12.20 -8.76
C GLY A 58 4.97 -13.53 -8.35
N ARG A 59 5.62 -13.56 -7.18
CA ARG A 59 6.21 -14.78 -6.60
C ARG A 59 5.20 -15.90 -6.40
N LEU A 60 4.04 -15.61 -5.82
CA LEU A 60 2.99 -16.60 -5.61
C LEU A 60 2.49 -17.17 -6.93
N ARG A 61 2.37 -16.34 -7.98
CA ARG A 61 1.98 -16.80 -9.32
C ARG A 61 3.05 -17.70 -9.95
N ASP A 62 4.33 -17.36 -9.77
CA ASP A 62 5.44 -18.12 -10.32
C ASP A 62 5.63 -19.46 -9.58
N GLU A 63 5.45 -19.47 -8.25
CA GLU A 63 5.44 -20.69 -7.42
C GLU A 63 4.28 -21.61 -7.78
N VAL A 64 3.06 -21.09 -7.91
CA VAL A 64 1.87 -21.88 -8.31
C VAL A 64 2.03 -22.43 -9.73
N ARG A 65 2.63 -21.68 -10.66
CA ARG A 65 2.94 -22.17 -12.01
C ARG A 65 3.99 -23.28 -12.01
N ALA A 66 4.99 -23.18 -11.14
CA ALA A 66 6.02 -24.20 -10.99
C ALA A 66 5.44 -25.50 -10.40
N GLU A 67 4.55 -25.42 -9.42
CA GLU A 67 3.88 -26.60 -8.84
C GLU A 67 2.91 -27.29 -9.81
N LEU A 68 2.19 -26.50 -10.63
CA LEU A 68 1.24 -27.06 -11.60
C LEU A 68 1.89 -27.60 -12.88
N GLY A 69 3.22 -27.50 -13.02
CA GLY A 69 3.95 -28.05 -14.16
C GLY A 69 3.58 -27.43 -15.51
N ILE A 70 3.05 -26.20 -15.51
CA ILE A 70 2.61 -25.49 -16.73
C ILE A 70 3.77 -24.67 -17.35
N ALA A 71 5.00 -24.91 -16.92
CA ALA A 71 6.20 -24.35 -17.54
C ALA A 71 6.44 -25.09 -18.86
N HIS A 72 6.30 -24.34 -19.95
CA HIS A 72 6.42 -24.85 -21.32
C HIS A 72 7.86 -25.06 -21.76
#